data_AF-A0A2K5YZD1-F1
#
_entry.id   AF-A0A2K5YZD1-F1
#
_cell.length_a   1.000
_cell.length_b   1.000
_cell.length_c   1.000
_cell.angle_alpha   90.00
_cell.angle_beta   90.00
_cell.angle_gamma   90.00
#
_symmetry.space_group_name_H-M   'P 1'
#
loop_
_entity.id
_entity.type
_entity.pdbx_description
1 polymer ?
#
loop_
_entity_poly.entity_id
_entity_poly.type
_entity_poly.pdbx_seq_one_letter_code
_entity_poly.pdbx_strand_id
1 'polypeptide(L)'
;MASGDFCSPGGGMEILQQVCSKQLPPCNLSKEDLLQNPYFSKLLLNLSQHVDESGLSLTLAKEQAQAWKEVRLPKTTWLRSEILHRVIQDTNVTSEDKKFHEILEQQLLEQLRKKCFTLLYYYDPSSDADSETVKAARVWKLAEVLVGEQQQCQDAKSQQKEQMLLLEEKSATYSQVLLRCPTLLQRLLQEHRLKTQSKLDRINAQYLEVKCRAMILKLRMEELKILSDTYTVEKVEVHRLIRDRLEGAIHLQERDMEKSRQVLNSYEVLGGEFDRLVKEYTVLRQATENKRWALQEFNKAYS
;
A
#
# COMPACT_ATOMS: atom_id res chain seq x y z
N MET A 1 8.70 8.37 -16.93
CA MET A 1 7.26 8.70 -16.83
C MET A 1 6.86 9.49 -18.06
N ALA A 2 6.08 8.89 -18.95
CA ALA A 2 5.27 9.56 -19.97
C ALA A 2 4.25 8.52 -20.45
N SER A 3 3.13 8.39 -19.72
CA SER A 3 1.95 7.68 -20.19
C SER A 3 1.27 8.59 -21.21
N GLY A 4 1.62 8.43 -22.49
CA GLY A 4 0.89 9.06 -23.59
C GLY A 4 -0.17 8.09 -24.09
N ASP A 5 -1.44 8.46 -23.91
CA ASP A 5 -2.59 7.77 -24.49
C ASP A 5 -2.51 7.82 -26.02
N PHE A 6 -2.00 6.77 -26.64
CA PHE A 6 -2.10 6.56 -28.09
C PHE A 6 -3.38 5.75 -28.40
N CYS A 7 -4.52 6.37 -28.14
CA CYS A 7 -5.80 5.97 -28.74
C CYS A 7 -6.32 7.13 -29.60
N SER A 8 -5.74 7.27 -30.80
CA SER A 8 -6.35 8.04 -31.90
C SER A 8 -6.34 7.15 -33.15
N PRO A 9 -7.51 6.87 -33.75
CA PRO A 9 -7.62 5.95 -34.87
C PRO A 9 -7.12 6.67 -36.14
N GLY A 10 -5.93 6.32 -36.61
CA GLY A 10 -5.37 6.84 -37.86
C GLY A 10 -3.85 6.82 -37.86
N GLY A 11 -3.20 7.79 -37.20
CA GLY A 11 -1.75 8.01 -37.33
C GLY A 11 -0.85 7.11 -36.48
N GLY A 12 -1.30 6.67 -35.29
CA GLY A 12 -0.46 5.87 -34.38
C GLY A 12 -0.21 4.44 -34.88
N MET A 13 -1.18 3.85 -35.57
CA MET A 13 -1.10 2.48 -36.08
C MET A 13 -0.17 2.32 -37.28
N GLU A 14 -0.03 3.36 -38.12
CA GLU A 14 0.87 3.32 -39.28
C GLU A 14 2.35 3.38 -38.85
N ILE A 15 2.65 4.17 -37.82
CA ILE A 15 4.00 4.23 -37.23
C ILE A 15 4.37 2.87 -36.63
N LEU A 16 3.43 2.21 -35.95
CA LEU A 16 3.63 0.87 -35.40
C LEU A 16 3.89 -0.19 -36.48
N GLN A 17 3.13 -0.15 -37.57
CA GLN A 17 3.31 -1.06 -38.70
C GLN A 17 4.68 -0.85 -39.37
N GLN A 18 5.14 0.39 -39.48
CA GLN A 18 6.42 0.71 -40.11
C GLN A 18 7.63 0.37 -39.20
N VAL A 19 7.50 0.51 -37.89
CA VAL A 19 8.55 0.12 -36.93
C VAL A 19 8.66 -1.40 -36.83
N CYS A 20 7.52 -2.11 -36.77
CA CYS A 20 7.52 -3.57 -36.72
C CYS A 20 8.02 -4.20 -38.03
N SER A 21 7.71 -3.63 -39.20
CA SER A 21 8.20 -4.15 -40.48
C SER A 21 9.71 -3.96 -40.70
N LYS A 22 10.34 -2.96 -40.06
CA LYS A 22 11.78 -2.71 -40.18
C LYS A 22 12.62 -3.49 -39.16
N GLN A 23 12.10 -3.70 -37.94
CA GLN A 23 12.85 -4.31 -36.84
C GLN A 23 12.50 -5.78 -36.58
N LEU A 24 11.36 -6.26 -37.10
CA LEU A 24 10.89 -7.63 -36.95
C LEU A 24 10.55 -8.22 -38.33
N PRO A 25 11.55 -8.75 -39.06
CA PRO A 25 11.38 -9.29 -40.41
C PRO A 25 10.30 -10.37 -40.61
N PRO A 26 9.93 -11.23 -39.62
CA PRO A 26 8.89 -12.24 -39.84
C PRO A 26 7.44 -11.75 -39.63
N CYS A 27 7.22 -10.50 -39.23
CA CYS A 27 5.88 -10.01 -38.88
C CYS A 27 5.22 -9.21 -40.02
N ASN A 28 4.65 -9.88 -41.02
CA ASN A 28 3.70 -9.25 -41.96
C ASN A 28 2.32 -9.12 -41.30
N LEU A 29 2.13 -8.06 -40.50
CA LEU A 29 0.87 -7.78 -39.80
C LEU A 29 -0.05 -6.88 -40.64
N SER A 30 -1.33 -7.28 -40.80
CA SER A 30 -2.37 -6.43 -41.40
C SER A 30 -2.88 -5.39 -40.38
N LYS A 31 -3.40 -4.26 -40.86
CA LYS A 31 -3.95 -3.19 -40.00
C LYS A 31 -5.14 -3.67 -39.16
N GLU A 32 -5.86 -4.70 -39.62
CA GLU A 32 -7.01 -5.32 -38.96
C GLU A 32 -6.62 -6.21 -37.77
N ASP A 33 -5.48 -6.92 -37.83
CA ASP A 33 -5.00 -7.80 -36.75
C ASP A 33 -4.59 -7.02 -35.49
N LEU A 34 -4.08 -5.80 -35.68
CA LEU A 34 -3.68 -4.90 -34.60
C LEU A 34 -4.88 -4.27 -33.87
N LEU A 35 -6.02 -4.12 -34.56
CA LEU A 35 -7.25 -3.57 -33.97
C LEU A 35 -7.96 -4.57 -33.05
N GLN A 36 -7.82 -5.87 -33.32
CA GLN A 36 -8.49 -6.92 -32.54
C GLN A 36 -7.77 -7.26 -31.23
N ASN A 37 -6.48 -6.91 -31.07
CA ASN A 37 -5.69 -7.28 -29.89
C ASN A 37 -4.80 -6.13 -29.37
N PRO A 38 -5.32 -5.24 -28.51
CA PRO A 38 -4.59 -4.08 -27.98
C PRO A 38 -3.42 -4.46 -27.05
N TYR A 39 -3.42 -5.66 -26.46
CA TYR A 39 -2.31 -6.15 -25.65
C TYR A 39 -1.13 -6.65 -26.50
N PHE A 40 -1.38 -7.14 -27.71
CA PHE A 40 -0.35 -7.63 -28.62
C PHE A 40 0.43 -6.46 -29.24
N SER A 41 -0.25 -5.38 -29.62
CA SER A 41 0.41 -4.15 -30.10
C SER A 41 1.32 -3.52 -29.04
N LYS A 42 0.90 -3.54 -27.77
CA LYS A 42 1.72 -3.09 -26.63
C LYS A 42 2.95 -3.96 -26.39
N LEU A 43 2.85 -5.27 -26.62
CA LEU A 43 3.98 -6.20 -26.53
C LEU A 43 5.01 -5.96 -27.65
N LEU A 44 4.54 -5.81 -28.89
CA LEU A 44 5.41 -5.52 -30.03
C LEU A 44 6.15 -4.18 -29.88
N LEU A 45 5.47 -3.17 -29.33
CA LEU A 45 6.07 -1.88 -28.96
C LEU A 45 7.19 -2.01 -27.93
N ASN A 46 7.00 -2.88 -26.94
CA ASN A 46 8.03 -3.08 -25.92
C ASN A 46 9.19 -3.92 -26.48
N LEU A 47 8.91 -4.89 -27.34
CA LEU A 47 9.95 -5.70 -27.98
C LEU A 47 10.81 -4.89 -28.95
N SER A 48 10.21 -3.98 -29.73
CA SER A 48 10.93 -3.10 -30.64
C SER A 48 11.90 -2.15 -29.93
N GLN A 49 11.63 -1.79 -28.67
CA GLN A 49 12.56 -1.00 -27.84
C GLN A 49 13.82 -1.77 -27.41
N HIS A 50 13.81 -3.09 -27.53
CA HIS A 50 14.87 -3.96 -27.01
C HIS A 50 15.61 -4.76 -28.08
N VAL A 51 15.18 -4.71 -29.34
CA VAL A 51 15.68 -5.54 -30.45
C VAL A 51 16.12 -4.67 -31.62
N ASP A 52 17.25 -5.02 -32.26
CA ASP A 52 17.76 -4.34 -33.46
C ASP A 52 17.21 -4.92 -34.77
N GLU A 53 17.55 -4.31 -35.91
CA GLU A 53 17.10 -4.68 -37.26
C GLU A 53 17.41 -6.14 -37.68
N SER A 54 18.32 -6.81 -36.98
CA SER A 54 18.71 -8.21 -37.19
C SER A 54 18.04 -9.20 -36.24
N GLY A 55 17.18 -8.71 -35.33
CA GLY A 55 16.48 -9.55 -34.35
C GLY A 55 17.30 -9.85 -33.09
N LEU A 56 18.47 -9.23 -32.93
CA LEU A 56 19.32 -9.37 -31.75
C LEU A 56 18.95 -8.34 -30.67
N SER A 57 19.08 -8.71 -29.40
CA SER A 57 18.87 -7.75 -28.32
C SER A 57 19.93 -6.65 -28.36
N LEU A 58 19.54 -5.41 -28.09
CA LEU A 58 20.44 -4.25 -28.15
C LEU A 58 21.67 -4.39 -27.24
N THR A 59 21.53 -5.12 -26.12
CA THR A 59 22.65 -5.42 -25.21
C THR A 59 23.62 -6.40 -25.85
N LEU A 60 23.12 -7.48 -26.44
CA LEU A 60 23.93 -8.50 -27.08
C LEU A 60 24.63 -7.98 -28.34
N ALA A 61 23.96 -7.12 -29.12
CA ALA A 61 24.57 -6.46 -30.29
C ALA A 61 25.74 -5.54 -29.88
N LYS A 62 25.62 -4.84 -28.76
CA LYS A 62 26.71 -4.00 -28.21
C LYS A 62 27.88 -4.86 -27.72
N GLU A 63 27.61 -5.93 -27.00
CA GLU A 63 28.62 -6.87 -26.52
C GLU A 63 29.36 -7.53 -27.70
N GLN A 64 28.62 -7.94 -28.74
CA GLN A 64 29.22 -8.51 -29.95
C GLN A 64 30.14 -7.49 -30.64
N ALA A 65 29.70 -6.24 -30.82
CA ALA A 65 30.52 -5.19 -31.44
C ALA A 65 31.78 -4.86 -30.62
N GLN A 66 31.70 -4.93 -29.28
CA GLN A 66 32.85 -4.77 -28.39
C GLN A 66 33.83 -5.94 -28.56
N ALA A 67 33.34 -7.19 -28.54
CA ALA A 67 34.17 -8.38 -28.76
C ALA A 67 34.89 -8.36 -30.12
N TRP A 68 34.19 -7.93 -31.20
CA TRP A 68 34.81 -7.77 -32.51
C TRP A 68 35.94 -6.73 -32.52
N LYS A 69 35.80 -5.63 -31.77
CA LYS A 69 36.86 -4.61 -31.64
C LYS A 69 38.06 -5.15 -30.86
N GLU A 70 37.81 -5.87 -29.78
CA GLU A 70 38.85 -6.49 -28.94
C GLU A 70 39.66 -7.54 -29.68
N VAL A 71 39.07 -8.28 -30.62
CA VAL A 71 39.80 -9.26 -31.43
C VAL A 71 40.57 -8.60 -32.59
N ARG A 72 40.01 -7.53 -33.18
CA ARG A 72 40.58 -6.90 -34.38
C ARG A 72 41.86 -6.13 -34.08
N LEU A 73 41.93 -5.41 -32.96
CA LEU A 73 43.11 -4.64 -32.59
C LEU A 73 44.37 -5.54 -32.42
N PRO A 74 44.36 -6.59 -31.57
CA PRO A 74 45.47 -7.54 -31.43
C PRO A 74 45.84 -8.26 -32.73
N LYS A 75 44.85 -8.63 -33.55
CA LYS A 75 45.12 -9.27 -34.85
C LYS A 75 45.86 -8.32 -35.79
N THR A 76 45.48 -7.05 -35.83
CA THR A 76 46.16 -6.05 -36.68
C THR A 76 47.56 -5.70 -36.18
N THR A 77 47.78 -5.61 -34.87
CA THR A 77 49.11 -5.38 -34.31
C THR A 77 50.01 -6.59 -34.54
N TRP A 78 49.51 -7.82 -34.36
CA TRP A 78 50.25 -9.05 -34.65
C TRP A 78 50.63 -9.16 -36.13
N LEU A 79 49.70 -8.90 -37.05
CA LEU A 79 50.00 -8.91 -38.49
C LEU A 79 51.09 -7.89 -38.86
N ARG A 80 51.10 -6.71 -38.23
CA ARG A 80 52.17 -5.72 -38.44
C ARG A 80 53.52 -6.19 -37.92
N SER A 81 53.59 -6.77 -36.73
CA SER A 81 54.85 -7.32 -36.19
C SER A 81 55.35 -8.52 -36.98
N GLU A 82 54.45 -9.37 -37.46
CA GLU A 82 54.77 -10.54 -38.27
C GLU A 82 55.31 -10.14 -39.65
N ILE A 83 54.70 -9.15 -40.31
CA ILE A 83 55.22 -8.60 -41.57
C ILE A 83 56.60 -7.97 -41.36
N LEU A 84 56.80 -7.20 -40.30
CA LEU A 84 58.12 -6.63 -39.96
C LEU A 84 59.17 -7.71 -39.72
N HIS A 85 58.86 -8.73 -38.92
CA HIS A 85 59.76 -9.85 -38.65
C HIS A 85 60.11 -10.60 -39.94
N ARG A 86 59.14 -10.84 -40.82
CA ARG A 86 59.34 -11.52 -42.09
C ARG A 86 60.19 -10.71 -43.07
N VAL A 87 59.98 -9.38 -43.13
CA VAL A 87 60.82 -8.48 -43.93
C VAL A 87 62.27 -8.49 -43.44
N ILE A 88 62.49 -8.54 -42.12
CA ILE A 88 63.84 -8.65 -41.53
C ILE A 88 64.47 -10.04 -41.78
N GLN A 89 63.65 -11.10 -41.80
CA GLN A 89 64.09 -12.46 -42.06
C GLN A 89 64.41 -12.71 -43.56
N ASP A 90 63.66 -12.08 -44.47
CA ASP A 90 63.87 -12.16 -45.92
C ASP A 90 65.09 -11.34 -46.38
N THR A 91 65.58 -10.39 -45.57
CA THR A 91 66.88 -9.72 -45.77
C THR A 91 68.07 -10.59 -45.36
N ASN A 92 68.11 -11.83 -45.87
CA ASN A 92 69.15 -12.82 -45.57
C ASN A 92 70.51 -12.42 -46.22
N VAL A 93 71.23 -11.56 -45.51
CA VAL A 93 72.66 -11.20 -45.48
C VAL A 93 73.54 -11.60 -46.68
N THR A 94 73.86 -10.61 -47.53
CA THR A 94 75.11 -10.55 -48.31
C THR A 94 76.14 -9.62 -47.65
N SER A 95 77.42 -9.70 -48.01
CA SER A 95 78.52 -9.02 -47.28
C SER A 95 78.46 -7.48 -47.28
N GLU A 96 77.72 -6.85 -48.20
CA GLU A 96 77.44 -5.40 -48.19
C GLU A 96 76.35 -5.05 -47.17
N ASP A 97 75.45 -5.99 -46.86
CA ASP A 97 74.39 -5.84 -45.88
C ASP A 97 74.93 -5.84 -44.45
N LYS A 98 76.16 -6.33 -44.18
CA LYS A 98 76.77 -6.22 -42.84
C LYS A 98 77.06 -4.76 -42.47
N LYS A 99 77.57 -3.97 -43.42
CA LYS A 99 77.80 -2.54 -43.22
C LYS A 99 76.46 -1.79 -43.15
N PHE A 100 75.47 -2.20 -43.94
CA PHE A 100 74.14 -1.63 -43.87
C PHE A 100 73.44 -1.98 -42.54
N HIS A 101 73.62 -3.21 -42.03
CA HIS A 101 73.18 -3.62 -40.70
C HIS A 101 73.86 -2.81 -39.62
N GLU A 102 75.18 -2.64 -39.66
CA GLU A 102 75.91 -1.81 -38.70
C GLU A 102 75.45 -0.34 -38.74
N ILE A 103 75.23 0.23 -39.92
CA ILE A 103 74.71 1.59 -40.07
C ILE A 103 73.27 1.70 -39.55
N LEU A 104 72.43 0.70 -39.83
CA LEU A 104 71.04 0.67 -39.41
C LEU A 104 70.91 0.42 -37.89
N GLU A 105 71.77 -0.43 -37.32
CA GLU A 105 71.92 -0.63 -35.89
C GLU A 105 72.38 0.65 -35.20
N GLN A 106 73.35 1.37 -35.78
CA GLN A 106 73.81 2.66 -35.26
C GLN A 106 72.71 3.72 -35.31
N GLN A 107 72.00 3.85 -36.44
CA GLN A 107 70.88 4.78 -36.57
C GLN A 107 69.74 4.43 -35.62
N LEU A 108 69.44 3.14 -35.45
CA LEU A 108 68.41 2.67 -34.52
C LEU A 108 68.81 2.93 -33.08
N LEU A 109 70.06 2.66 -32.71
CA LEU A 109 70.61 2.98 -31.39
C LEU A 109 70.58 4.49 -31.11
N GLU A 110 70.89 5.31 -32.09
CA GLU A 110 70.88 6.77 -31.96
C GLU A 110 69.45 7.31 -31.79
N GLN A 111 68.48 6.78 -32.56
CA GLN A 111 67.06 7.11 -32.41
C GLN A 111 66.50 6.63 -31.07
N LEU A 112 66.92 5.45 -30.62
CA LEU A 112 66.51 4.90 -29.33
C LEU A 112 67.08 5.73 -28.18
N ARG A 113 68.37 6.11 -28.25
CA ARG A 113 69.02 7.02 -27.29
C ARG A 113 68.32 8.36 -27.23
N LYS A 114 67.99 8.98 -28.37
CA LYS A 114 67.22 10.24 -28.43
C LYS A 114 65.90 10.11 -27.69
N LYS A 115 65.12 9.05 -27.94
CA LYS A 115 63.85 8.79 -27.24
C LYS A 115 64.05 8.53 -25.73
N CYS A 116 65.06 7.77 -25.34
CA CYS A 116 65.40 7.53 -23.93
C CYS A 116 65.80 8.83 -23.21
N PHE A 117 66.54 9.72 -23.87
CA PHE A 117 66.89 11.03 -23.31
C PHE A 117 65.69 11.97 -23.24
N THR A 118 64.77 11.94 -24.21
CA THR A 118 63.50 12.66 -24.13
C THR A 118 62.64 12.18 -22.96
N LEU A 119 62.56 10.86 -22.75
CA LEU A 119 61.87 10.29 -21.60
C LEU A 119 62.54 10.70 -20.30
N LEU A 120 63.88 10.67 -20.22
CA LEU A 120 64.59 11.10 -19.04
C LEU A 120 64.36 12.59 -18.74
N TYR A 121 64.33 13.45 -19.75
CA TYR A 121 64.00 14.86 -19.59
C TYR A 121 62.58 15.10 -19.01
N TYR A 122 61.62 14.22 -19.31
CA TYR A 122 60.27 14.29 -18.72
C TYR A 122 60.26 14.01 -17.21
N TYR A 123 61.10 13.07 -16.75
CA TYR A 123 61.18 12.71 -15.32
C TYR A 123 62.16 13.60 -14.55
N ASP A 124 63.23 14.08 -15.17
CA ASP A 124 64.23 14.98 -14.59
C ASP A 124 64.63 16.09 -15.58
N PRO A 125 63.95 17.26 -15.55
CA PRO A 125 64.23 18.38 -16.43
C PRO A 125 65.63 18.99 -16.24
N SER A 126 66.31 18.69 -15.13
CA SER A 126 67.65 19.21 -14.84
C SER A 126 68.77 18.51 -15.62
N SER A 127 68.44 17.42 -16.32
CA SER A 127 69.43 16.58 -17.01
C SER A 127 69.95 17.14 -18.33
N ASP A 128 69.45 18.27 -18.83
CA ASP A 128 69.81 18.76 -20.18
C ASP A 128 71.30 19.16 -20.30
N ALA A 129 71.91 19.61 -19.20
CA ALA A 129 73.31 20.02 -19.13
C ALA A 129 74.33 18.85 -19.00
N ASP A 130 73.85 17.62 -18.80
CA ASP A 130 74.73 16.46 -18.56
C ASP A 130 75.34 15.90 -19.85
N SER A 131 76.57 15.36 -19.75
CA SER A 131 77.21 14.65 -20.86
C SER A 131 76.40 13.40 -21.25
N GLU A 132 76.46 12.97 -22.53
CA GLU A 132 75.68 11.84 -23.04
C GLU A 132 75.91 10.53 -22.26
N THR A 133 77.11 10.34 -21.70
CA THR A 133 77.45 9.17 -20.87
C THR A 133 76.74 9.19 -19.51
N VAL A 134 76.62 10.38 -18.91
CA VAL A 134 75.88 10.60 -17.66
C VAL A 134 74.38 10.48 -17.90
N LYS A 135 73.88 11.04 -19.02
CA LYS A 135 72.48 10.84 -19.46
C LYS A 135 72.16 9.36 -19.64
N ALA A 136 73.05 8.59 -20.26
CA ALA A 136 72.88 7.14 -20.43
C ALA A 136 72.87 6.40 -19.08
N ALA A 137 73.81 6.69 -18.16
CA ALA A 137 73.83 6.09 -16.83
C ALA A 137 72.57 6.43 -16.00
N ARG A 138 72.06 7.66 -16.10
CA ARG A 138 70.80 8.07 -15.47
C ARG A 138 69.59 7.40 -16.10
N VAL A 139 69.57 7.18 -17.43
CA VAL A 139 68.52 6.39 -18.11
C VAL A 139 68.48 4.97 -17.55
N TRP A 140 69.63 4.33 -17.35
CA TRP A 140 69.70 3.01 -16.73
C TRP A 140 69.19 3.01 -15.29
N LYS A 141 69.56 4.02 -14.49
CA LYS A 141 69.06 4.14 -13.12
C LYS A 141 67.55 4.41 -13.08
N LEU A 142 67.04 5.23 -14.00
CA LEU A 142 65.62 5.49 -14.16
C LEU A 142 64.86 4.21 -14.53
N ALA A 143 65.40 3.36 -15.40
CA ALA A 143 64.80 2.07 -15.72
C ALA A 143 64.69 1.16 -14.49
N GLU A 144 65.73 1.11 -13.64
CA GLU A 144 65.70 0.35 -12.38
C GLU A 144 64.63 0.88 -11.41
N VAL A 145 64.53 2.21 -11.28
CA VAL A 145 63.52 2.86 -10.43
C VAL A 145 62.11 2.63 -10.97
N LEU A 146 61.89 2.78 -12.28
CA LEU A 146 60.58 2.55 -12.91
C LEU A 146 60.11 1.10 -12.76
N VAL A 147 61.02 0.12 -12.83
CA VAL A 147 60.68 -1.29 -12.54
C VAL A 147 60.29 -1.46 -11.08
N GLY A 148 60.99 -0.81 -10.15
CA GLY A 148 60.64 -0.79 -8.72
C GLY A 148 59.26 -0.17 -8.45
N GLU A 149 58.98 1.01 -9.02
CA GLU A 149 57.68 1.68 -8.93
C GLU A 149 56.56 0.88 -9.59
N GLN A 150 56.84 0.24 -10.72
CA GLN A 150 55.89 -0.65 -11.38
C GLN A 150 55.53 -1.83 -10.47
N GLN A 151 56.52 -2.44 -9.81
CA GLN A 151 56.28 -3.53 -8.85
C GLN A 151 55.48 -3.05 -7.64
N GLN A 152 55.85 -1.91 -7.04
CA GLN A 152 55.09 -1.32 -5.93
C GLN A 152 53.64 -0.99 -6.31
N CYS A 153 53.43 -0.46 -7.52
CA CYS A 153 52.09 -0.18 -8.05
C CYS A 153 51.30 -1.49 -8.25
N GLN A 154 51.95 -2.56 -8.69
CA GLN A 154 51.31 -3.88 -8.82
C GLN A 154 50.95 -4.46 -7.45
N ASP A 155 51.86 -4.38 -6.48
CA ASP A 155 51.64 -4.87 -5.11
C ASP A 155 50.50 -4.10 -4.44
N ALA A 156 50.48 -2.77 -4.56
CA ALA A 156 49.39 -1.93 -4.07
C ALA A 156 48.05 -2.26 -4.75
N LYS A 157 48.06 -2.55 -6.06
CA LYS A 157 46.85 -3.01 -6.78
C LYS A 157 46.37 -4.37 -6.30
N SER A 158 47.26 -5.32 -5.98
CA SER A 158 46.86 -6.59 -5.38
C SER A 158 46.25 -6.40 -4.00
N GLN A 159 46.88 -5.59 -3.14
CA GLN A 159 46.37 -5.29 -1.80
C GLN A 159 45.01 -4.58 -1.86
N GLN A 160 44.82 -3.65 -2.80
CA GLN A 160 43.53 -2.99 -3.00
C GLN A 160 42.43 -3.99 -3.40
N LYS A 161 42.74 -4.96 -4.26
CA LYS A 161 41.79 -6.03 -4.63
C LYS A 161 41.43 -6.90 -3.43
N GLU A 162 42.40 -7.28 -2.61
CA GLU A 162 42.15 -8.05 -1.39
C GLU A 162 41.27 -7.28 -0.40
N GLN A 163 41.54 -5.99 -0.18
CA GLN A 163 40.71 -5.14 0.67
C GLN A 163 39.29 -4.97 0.13
N MET A 164 39.14 -4.84 -1.19
CA MET A 164 37.83 -4.77 -1.85
C MET A 164 37.02 -6.05 -1.59
N LEU A 165 37.63 -7.22 -1.76
CA LEU A 165 36.97 -8.50 -1.48
C LEU A 165 36.56 -8.64 -0.01
N LEU A 166 37.43 -8.24 0.93
CA LEU A 166 37.10 -8.25 2.35
C LEU A 166 35.93 -7.31 2.66
N LEU A 167 35.91 -6.10 2.08
CA LEU A 167 34.81 -5.15 2.23
C LEU A 167 33.50 -5.69 1.66
N GLU A 168 33.56 -6.33 0.48
CA GLU A 168 32.41 -6.99 -0.13
C GLU A 168 31.86 -8.11 0.77
N GLU A 169 32.73 -8.97 1.31
CA GLU A 169 32.33 -10.02 2.25
C GLU A 169 31.66 -9.43 3.50
N LYS A 170 32.25 -8.39 4.11
CA LYS A 170 31.64 -7.72 5.27
C LYS A 170 30.29 -7.09 4.91
N SER A 171 30.21 -6.38 3.78
CA SER A 171 28.95 -5.79 3.33
C SER A 171 27.85 -6.84 3.13
N ALA A 172 28.19 -8.01 2.55
CA ALA A 172 27.27 -9.11 2.35
C ALA A 172 26.79 -9.69 3.70
N THR A 173 27.69 -9.86 4.67
CA THR A 173 27.29 -10.34 6.01
C THR A 173 26.36 -9.34 6.72
N TYR A 174 26.63 -8.04 6.65
CA TYR A 174 25.75 -7.03 7.24
C TYR A 174 24.38 -7.00 6.56
N SER A 175 24.33 -7.06 5.23
CA SER A 175 23.08 -7.14 4.49
C SER A 175 22.28 -8.40 4.86
N GLN A 176 22.93 -9.54 5.03
CA GLN A 176 22.27 -10.77 5.45
C GLN A 176 21.67 -10.66 6.87
N VAL A 177 22.41 -10.08 7.82
CA VAL A 177 21.91 -9.84 9.19
C VAL A 177 20.73 -8.87 9.16
N LEU A 178 20.85 -7.77 8.39
CA LEU A 178 19.79 -6.79 8.20
C LEU A 178 18.52 -7.42 7.62
N LEU A 179 18.64 -8.34 6.65
CA LEU A 179 17.49 -9.06 6.10
C LEU A 179 16.87 -10.04 7.10
N ARG A 180 17.65 -10.57 8.04
CA ARG A 180 17.15 -11.47 9.09
C ARG A 180 16.38 -10.73 10.19
N CYS A 181 16.77 -9.49 10.52
CA CYS A 181 16.14 -8.70 11.58
C CYS A 181 14.62 -8.51 11.41
N PRO A 182 14.08 -8.15 10.23
CA PRO A 182 12.63 -8.06 10.00
C PRO A 182 11.91 -9.36 10.31
N THR A 183 12.47 -10.51 9.91
CA THR A 183 11.84 -11.82 10.14
C THR A 183 11.79 -12.17 11.63
N LEU A 184 12.81 -11.78 12.40
CA LEU A 184 12.85 -11.96 13.84
C LEU A 184 11.87 -11.01 14.54
N LEU A 185 11.83 -9.75 14.13
CA LEU A 185 10.94 -8.74 14.68
C LEU A 185 9.46 -9.06 14.39
N GLN A 186 9.17 -9.55 13.19
CA GLN A 186 7.84 -10.04 12.83
C GLN A 186 7.42 -11.24 13.70
N ARG A 187 8.34 -12.18 13.94
CA ARG A 187 8.07 -13.33 14.83
C ARG A 187 7.77 -12.87 16.27
N LEU A 188 8.60 -12.00 16.82
CA LEU A 188 8.41 -11.46 18.17
C LEU A 188 7.09 -10.70 18.30
N LEU A 189 6.74 -9.89 17.30
CA LEU A 189 5.50 -9.13 17.29
C LEU A 189 4.28 -10.06 17.18
N GLN A 190 4.32 -11.07 16.30
CA GLN A 190 3.24 -12.04 16.17
C GLN A 190 3.05 -12.91 17.41
N GLU A 191 4.14 -13.44 17.98
CA GLU A 191 4.08 -14.38 19.10
C GLU A 191 3.75 -13.67 20.41
N HIS A 192 4.46 -12.58 20.75
CA HIS A 192 4.32 -11.94 22.05
C HIS A 192 3.24 -10.85 22.06
N ARG A 193 3.24 -9.93 21.09
CA ARG A 193 2.32 -8.77 21.11
C ARG A 193 0.92 -9.11 20.64
N LEU A 194 0.77 -9.93 19.60
CA LEU A 194 -0.55 -10.23 19.03
C LEU A 194 -1.18 -11.47 19.65
N LYS A 195 -0.50 -12.63 19.58
CA LYS A 195 -1.09 -13.91 19.99
C LYS A 195 -1.17 -14.07 21.50
N THR A 196 -0.10 -13.78 22.23
CA THR A 196 -0.09 -13.97 23.69
C THR A 196 -0.98 -12.93 24.38
N GLN A 197 -0.91 -11.66 23.98
CA GLN A 197 -1.78 -10.62 24.53
C GLN A 197 -3.26 -10.91 24.28
N SER A 198 -3.66 -11.26 23.06
CA SER A 198 -5.06 -11.58 22.77
C SER A 198 -5.58 -12.79 23.54
N LYS A 199 -4.72 -13.80 23.77
CA LYS A 199 -5.06 -14.95 24.65
C LYS A 199 -5.27 -14.50 26.10
N LEU A 200 -4.38 -13.65 26.63
CA LEU A 200 -4.52 -13.10 27.99
C LEU A 200 -5.79 -12.26 28.13
N ASP A 201 -6.04 -11.36 27.17
CA ASP A 201 -7.23 -10.50 27.17
C ASP A 201 -8.51 -11.34 27.09
N ARG A 202 -8.51 -12.40 26.27
CA ARG A 202 -9.63 -13.35 26.19
C ARG A 202 -9.87 -14.06 27.53
N ILE A 203 -8.83 -14.56 28.19
CA ILE A 203 -8.95 -15.23 29.49
C ILE A 203 -9.45 -14.24 30.56
N ASN A 204 -8.91 -13.01 30.57
CA ASN A 204 -9.33 -11.95 31.49
C ASN A 204 -10.80 -11.56 31.28
N ALA A 205 -11.25 -11.43 30.03
CA ALA A 205 -12.64 -11.15 29.70
C ALA A 205 -13.57 -12.28 30.18
N GLN A 206 -13.20 -13.54 29.93
CA GLN A 206 -13.96 -14.70 30.40
C GLN A 206 -14.03 -14.76 31.92
N TYR A 207 -12.93 -14.47 32.62
CA TYR A 207 -12.90 -14.41 34.08
C TYR A 207 -13.85 -13.34 34.62
N LEU A 208 -13.81 -12.13 34.05
CA LEU A 208 -14.69 -11.03 34.43
C LEU A 208 -16.15 -11.36 34.12
N GLU A 209 -16.43 -11.99 32.98
CA GLU A 209 -17.78 -12.43 32.62
C GLU A 209 -18.34 -13.42 33.65
N VAL A 210 -17.59 -14.46 33.99
CA VAL A 210 -17.99 -15.45 35.01
C VAL A 210 -18.20 -14.76 36.36
N LYS A 211 -17.31 -13.82 36.74
CA LYS A 211 -17.44 -13.06 37.98
C LYS A 211 -18.70 -12.19 38.00
N CYS A 212 -19.02 -11.53 36.89
CA CYS A 212 -20.25 -10.75 36.74
C CYS A 212 -21.50 -11.63 36.80
N ARG A 213 -21.51 -12.78 36.10
CA ARG A 213 -22.61 -13.75 36.18
C ARG A 213 -22.84 -14.23 37.61
N ALA A 214 -21.78 -14.55 38.34
CA ALA A 214 -21.86 -14.93 39.75
C ALA A 214 -22.40 -13.79 40.63
N MET A 215 -21.99 -12.54 40.38
CA MET A 215 -22.51 -11.37 41.09
C MET A 215 -24.01 -11.17 40.85
N ILE A 216 -24.47 -11.29 39.60
CA ILE A 216 -25.89 -11.18 39.25
C ILE A 216 -26.71 -12.25 39.98
N LEU A 217 -26.22 -13.49 40.00
CA LEU A 217 -26.88 -14.58 40.73
C LEU A 217 -26.95 -14.29 42.24
N LYS A 218 -25.88 -13.76 42.84
CA LYS A 218 -25.88 -13.36 44.24
C LYS A 218 -26.91 -12.26 44.52
N LEU A 219 -26.94 -11.22 43.69
CA LEU A 219 -27.92 -10.13 43.81
C LEU A 219 -29.36 -10.67 43.73
N ARG A 220 -29.63 -11.57 42.77
CA ARG A 220 -30.96 -12.17 42.62
C ARG A 220 -31.33 -13.04 43.82
N MET A 221 -30.36 -13.74 44.41
CA MET A 221 -30.59 -14.55 45.60
C MET A 221 -30.94 -13.69 46.82
N GLU A 222 -30.24 -12.56 47.02
CA GLU A 222 -30.58 -11.61 48.07
C GLU A 222 -31.95 -10.95 47.84
N GLU A 223 -32.30 -10.61 46.60
CA GLU A 223 -33.63 -10.08 46.26
C GLU A 223 -34.74 -11.08 46.61
N LEU A 224 -34.58 -12.34 46.21
CA LEU A 224 -35.55 -13.40 46.53
C LEU A 224 -35.64 -13.65 48.03
N LYS A 225 -34.52 -13.55 48.75
CA LYS A 225 -34.50 -13.65 50.20
C LYS A 225 -35.30 -12.51 50.86
N ILE A 226 -35.08 -11.27 50.44
CA ILE A 226 -35.86 -10.11 50.92
C ILE A 226 -37.35 -10.30 50.64
N LEU A 227 -37.72 -10.77 49.45
CA LEU A 227 -39.12 -11.03 49.09
C LEU A 227 -39.73 -12.14 49.96
N SER A 228 -39.01 -13.24 50.17
CA SER A 228 -39.44 -14.35 51.03
C SER A 228 -39.63 -13.89 52.49
N ASP A 229 -38.70 -13.07 52.99
CA ASP A 229 -38.74 -12.57 54.37
C ASP A 229 -39.87 -11.53 54.56
N THR A 230 -40.13 -10.70 53.54
CA THR A 230 -41.17 -9.66 53.58
C THR A 230 -42.57 -10.26 53.41
N TYR A 231 -42.74 -11.13 52.42
CA TYR A 231 -44.01 -11.75 52.02
C TYR A 231 -44.07 -13.21 52.43
N THR A 232 -44.08 -13.44 53.73
CA THR A 232 -44.37 -14.76 54.30
C THR A 232 -45.76 -15.25 53.88
N VAL A 233 -45.95 -16.56 53.79
CA VAL A 233 -47.22 -17.20 53.36
C VAL A 233 -48.43 -16.62 54.08
N GLU A 234 -48.35 -16.47 55.40
CA GLU A 234 -49.43 -15.89 56.21
C GLU A 234 -49.81 -14.47 55.79
N LYS A 235 -48.81 -13.58 55.62
CA LYS A 235 -49.03 -12.20 55.15
C LYS A 235 -49.63 -12.15 53.75
N VAL A 236 -49.21 -13.06 52.87
CA VAL A 236 -49.77 -13.15 51.51
C VAL A 236 -51.24 -13.56 51.57
N GLU A 237 -51.60 -14.55 52.38
CA GLU A 237 -53.01 -14.95 52.54
C GLU A 237 -53.87 -13.83 53.15
N VAL A 238 -53.33 -13.07 54.12
CA VAL A 238 -54.03 -11.89 54.64
C VAL A 238 -54.23 -10.82 53.56
N HIS A 239 -53.20 -10.52 52.76
CA HIS A 239 -53.33 -9.59 51.63
C HIS A 239 -54.34 -10.08 50.58
N ARG A 240 -54.43 -11.40 50.34
CA ARG A 240 -55.46 -11.97 49.45
C ARG A 240 -56.85 -11.72 50.01
N LEU A 241 -57.09 -12.04 51.28
CA LEU A 241 -58.39 -11.82 51.91
C LEU A 241 -58.80 -10.34 51.89
N ILE A 242 -57.86 -9.42 52.14
CA ILE A 242 -58.11 -7.98 52.06
C ILE A 242 -58.50 -7.57 50.64
N ARG A 243 -57.74 -8.03 49.63
CA ARG A 243 -58.02 -7.72 48.23
C ARG A 243 -59.42 -8.22 47.83
N ASP A 244 -59.74 -9.48 48.11
CA ASP A 244 -61.00 -10.10 47.71
C ASP A 244 -62.20 -9.38 48.39
N ARG A 245 -62.04 -8.92 49.63
CA ARG A 245 -63.04 -8.08 50.32
C ARG A 245 -63.21 -6.71 49.67
N LEU A 246 -62.11 -6.04 49.34
CA LEU A 246 -62.15 -4.73 48.69
C LEU A 246 -62.76 -4.82 47.29
N GLU A 247 -62.39 -5.81 46.49
CA GLU A 247 -62.98 -6.08 45.18
C GLU A 247 -64.49 -6.36 45.30
N GLY A 248 -64.90 -7.16 46.29
CA GLY A 248 -66.32 -7.39 46.58
C GLY A 248 -67.08 -6.10 46.95
N ALA A 249 -66.47 -5.24 47.76
CA ALA A 249 -67.07 -3.95 48.15
C ALA A 249 -67.18 -2.99 46.95
N ILE A 250 -66.15 -2.93 46.11
CA ILE A 250 -66.14 -2.13 44.87
C ILE A 250 -67.28 -2.60 43.96
N HIS A 251 -67.39 -3.90 43.70
CA HIS A 251 -68.45 -4.43 42.85
C HIS A 251 -69.87 -4.19 43.39
N LEU A 252 -70.05 -4.28 44.71
CA LEU A 252 -71.34 -3.97 45.33
C LEU A 252 -71.68 -2.49 45.12
N GLN A 253 -70.71 -1.61 45.38
CA GLN A 253 -70.90 -0.17 45.25
C GLN A 253 -71.09 0.28 43.80
N GLU A 254 -70.40 -0.33 42.85
CA GLU A 254 -70.62 -0.13 41.41
C GLU A 254 -72.05 -0.51 41.02
N ARG A 255 -72.55 -1.65 41.52
CA ARG A 255 -73.92 -2.09 41.27
C ARG A 255 -74.95 -1.14 41.87
N ASP A 256 -74.73 -0.65 43.08
CA ASP A 256 -75.66 0.27 43.73
C ASP A 256 -75.63 1.67 43.11
N MET A 257 -74.46 2.12 42.65
CA MET A 257 -74.32 3.33 41.84
C MET A 257 -75.07 3.20 40.51
N GLU A 258 -74.98 2.05 39.84
CA GLU A 258 -75.71 1.79 38.60
C GLU A 258 -77.23 1.79 38.82
N LYS A 259 -77.71 1.12 39.88
CA LYS A 259 -79.13 1.18 40.27
C LYS A 259 -79.59 2.62 40.53
N SER A 260 -78.78 3.40 41.27
CA SER A 260 -79.10 4.79 41.59
C SER A 260 -79.15 5.66 40.33
N ARG A 261 -78.23 5.43 39.38
CA ARG A 261 -78.25 6.08 38.05
C ARG A 261 -79.52 5.73 37.27
N GLN A 262 -79.92 4.47 37.26
CA GLN A 262 -81.14 4.03 36.58
C GLN A 262 -82.39 4.71 37.17
N VAL A 263 -82.47 4.78 38.50
CA VAL A 263 -83.55 5.49 39.20
C VAL A 263 -83.53 6.98 38.86
N LEU A 264 -82.38 7.64 38.90
CA LEU A 264 -82.27 9.06 38.54
C LEU A 264 -82.74 9.32 37.10
N ASN A 265 -82.31 8.49 36.16
CA ASN A 265 -82.74 8.58 34.76
C ASN A 265 -84.28 8.45 34.64
N SER A 266 -84.90 7.55 35.40
CA SER A 266 -86.37 7.44 35.41
C SER A 266 -87.07 8.73 35.89
N TYR A 267 -86.49 9.41 36.89
CA TYR A 267 -87.01 10.70 37.35
C TYR A 267 -86.75 11.84 36.36
N GLU A 268 -85.60 11.85 35.68
CA GLU A 268 -85.30 12.82 34.62
C GLU A 268 -86.31 12.71 33.45
N VAL A 269 -86.64 11.47 33.04
CA VAL A 269 -87.65 11.22 32.01
C VAL A 269 -89.04 11.70 32.46
N LEU A 270 -89.45 11.38 33.69
CA LEU A 270 -90.74 11.80 34.26
C LEU A 270 -90.82 13.31 34.48
N GLY A 271 -89.71 13.98 34.82
CA GLY A 271 -89.67 15.42 35.10
C GLY A 271 -90.20 16.26 33.93
N GLY A 272 -89.88 15.87 32.69
CA GLY A 272 -90.40 16.55 31.50
C GLY A 272 -91.92 16.42 31.31
N GLU A 273 -92.50 15.28 31.70
CA GLU A 273 -93.96 15.08 31.68
C GLU A 273 -94.64 15.82 32.85
N PHE A 274 -94.01 15.82 34.02
CA PHE A 274 -94.49 16.52 35.20
C PHE A 274 -94.52 18.03 35.00
N ASP A 275 -93.49 18.61 34.38
CA ASP A 275 -93.44 20.03 34.01
C ASP A 275 -94.57 20.43 33.05
N ARG A 276 -94.93 19.55 32.11
CA ARG A 276 -96.08 19.77 31.22
C ARG A 276 -97.38 19.76 32.00
N LEU A 277 -97.57 18.77 32.88
CA LEU A 277 -98.76 18.67 33.71
C LEU A 277 -98.91 19.88 34.65
N VAL A 278 -97.81 20.36 35.23
CA VAL A 278 -97.80 21.58 36.06
C VAL A 278 -98.20 22.81 35.23
N LYS A 279 -97.70 22.95 34.00
CA LYS A 279 -98.11 24.04 33.09
C LYS A 279 -99.59 23.96 32.73
N GLU A 280 -100.11 22.79 32.43
CA GLU A 280 -101.53 22.60 32.14
C GLU A 280 -102.40 22.93 33.36
N TYR A 281 -101.99 22.47 34.54
CA TYR A 281 -102.67 22.76 35.80
C TYR A 281 -102.67 24.27 36.14
N THR A 282 -101.56 24.98 35.92
CA THR A 282 -101.50 26.44 36.19
C THR A 282 -102.41 27.22 35.26
N VAL A 283 -102.46 26.86 33.96
CA VAL A 283 -103.39 27.46 33.00
C VAL A 283 -104.84 27.19 33.40
N LEU A 284 -105.18 25.94 33.72
CA LEU A 284 -106.53 25.58 34.19
C LEU A 284 -106.91 26.31 35.47
N ARG A 285 -105.98 26.45 36.41
CA ARG A 285 -106.18 27.20 37.66
C ARG A 285 -106.45 28.67 37.39
N GLN A 286 -105.64 29.33 36.57
CA GLN A 286 -105.86 30.73 36.17
C GLN A 286 -107.20 30.91 35.45
N ALA A 287 -107.56 30.01 34.54
CA ALA A 287 -108.85 30.05 33.85
C ALA A 287 -110.03 29.87 34.83
N THR A 288 -109.87 29.03 35.85
CA THR A 288 -110.88 28.80 36.89
C THR A 288 -111.00 30.02 37.81
N GLU A 289 -109.89 30.66 38.18
CA GLU A 289 -109.87 31.92 38.94
C GLU A 289 -110.50 33.07 38.15
N ASN A 290 -110.18 33.21 36.85
CA ASN A 290 -110.79 34.21 35.96
C ASN A 290 -112.30 34.01 35.81
N LYS A 291 -112.76 32.77 35.61
CA LYS A 291 -114.20 32.46 35.57
C LYS A 291 -114.88 32.77 36.90
N ARG A 292 -114.22 32.48 38.03
CA ARG A 292 -114.72 32.83 39.38
C ARG A 292 -114.83 34.34 39.56
N TRP A 293 -113.81 35.08 39.14
CA TRP A 293 -113.81 36.54 39.15
C TRP A 293 -114.94 37.11 38.28
N ALA A 294 -115.11 36.60 37.05
CA ALA A 294 -116.18 37.03 36.15
C ALA A 294 -117.58 36.78 36.76
N LEU A 295 -117.80 35.61 37.38
CA LEU A 295 -119.05 35.31 38.07
C LEU A 295 -119.30 36.26 39.26
N GLN A 296 -118.26 36.63 40.00
CA GLN A 296 -118.36 37.62 41.07
C GLN A 296 -118.71 39.02 40.54
N GLU A 297 -118.18 39.40 39.38
CA GLU A 297 -118.43 40.71 38.78
C GLU A 297 -119.80 40.80 38.10
N PHE A 298 -120.26 39.73 37.44
CA PHE A 298 -121.64 39.62 36.95
C PHE A 298 -122.66 39.66 38.10
N ASN A 299 -122.36 39.03 39.23
CA ASN A 299 -123.22 39.13 40.43
C ASN A 299 -123.24 40.55 41.04
N LYS A 300 -122.22 41.38 40.81
CA LYS A 300 -122.23 42.80 41.22
C LYS A 300 -122.94 43.72 40.23
N ALA A 301 -122.97 43.38 38.93
CA ALA A 301 -123.59 44.20 37.88
C ALA A 301 -125.13 44.03 37.78
N TYR A 302 -125.70 43.03 38.45
CA TYR A 302 -127.14 42.75 38.51
C TYR A 302 -127.78 43.11 39.88
N SER A 303 -127.08 43.88 40.72
CA SER A 303 -127.62 44.52 41.92
C SER A 303 -127.40 46.03 41.87
#